data_AF-A0A6G3XRE6-F1
#
_entry.id   AF-A0A6G3XRE6-F1
#
_cell.length_a   1.000
_cell.length_b   1.000
_cell.length_c   1.000
_cell.angle_alpha   90.00
_cell.angle_beta   90.00
_cell.angle_gamma   90.00
#
_symmetry.space_group_name_H-M   'P 1'
#
loop_
_entity.id
_entity.type
_entity.pdbx_description
1 polymer ?
#
loop_
_entity_poly.entity_id
_entity_poly.type
_entity_poly.pdbx_seq_one_letter_code
_entity_poly.pdbx_strand_id
1 'polypeptide(L)'
;LVIDEFSELLTAKPDFIEMFVQIGRIGRSLGVHLLLASQRLEEGRLRGLETYLSYRVGLRTFSAAESRAAIGVPDAYHLPNVPGSGLLKFGTEEMVRFKAAYVSGVYRSGAHRAAAPGAPLPVDRRPVPFTAAPVPVRYVEPAAQPGGVPEQRSTQDDALADTVLDVIVRRLEGRGASAHQVWLPPL
;
A
#
# COMPACT_ATOMS: atom_id res chain seq x y z
N LEU A 1 -0.91 -11.61 -7.47
CA LEU A 1 -0.30 -12.48 -6.46
C LEU A 1 0.67 -11.66 -5.64
N VAL A 2 0.51 -11.67 -4.32
CA VAL A 2 1.46 -11.06 -3.39
C VAL A 2 2.03 -12.21 -2.56
N ILE A 3 3.34 -12.39 -2.59
CA ILE A 3 4.05 -13.46 -1.89
C ILE A 3 4.97 -12.80 -0.88
N ASP A 4 4.67 -12.97 0.39
CA ASP A 4 5.51 -12.51 1.48
C ASP A 4 6.56 -13.57 1.83
N GLU A 5 7.71 -13.13 2.31
CA GLU A 5 8.91 -13.94 2.57
C GLU A 5 9.24 -14.94 1.44
N PHE A 6 9.20 -14.47 0.19
CA PHE A 6 9.44 -15.36 -0.97
C PHE A 6 10.84 -16.00 -0.95
N SER A 7 11.83 -15.36 -0.32
CA SER A 7 13.18 -15.92 -0.19
C SER A 7 13.19 -17.19 0.66
N GLU A 8 12.43 -17.20 1.76
CA GLU A 8 12.26 -18.38 2.62
C GLU A 8 11.53 -19.49 1.89
N LEU A 9 10.50 -19.14 1.10
CA LEU A 9 9.82 -20.09 0.23
C LEU A 9 10.79 -20.76 -0.76
N LEU A 10 11.70 -19.99 -1.37
CA LEU A 10 12.72 -20.53 -2.27
C LEU A 10 13.82 -21.32 -1.54
N THR A 11 14.09 -21.05 -0.26
CA THR A 11 14.93 -21.92 0.57
C THR A 11 14.29 -23.29 0.73
N ALA A 12 13.01 -23.32 1.11
CA ALA A 12 12.29 -24.55 1.41
C ALA A 12 11.96 -25.35 0.15
N LYS A 13 11.67 -24.66 -0.97
CA LYS A 13 11.24 -25.24 -2.24
C LYS A 13 11.88 -24.50 -3.43
N PRO A 14 13.14 -24.81 -3.79
CA PRO A 14 13.86 -24.13 -4.86
C PRO A 14 13.17 -24.15 -6.23
N ASP A 15 12.44 -25.23 -6.54
CA ASP A 15 11.76 -25.44 -7.83
C ASP A 15 10.70 -24.36 -8.15
N PHE A 16 10.21 -23.63 -7.14
CA PHE A 16 9.25 -22.53 -7.33
C PHE A 16 9.82 -21.38 -8.16
N ILE A 17 11.15 -21.27 -8.28
CA ILE A 17 11.79 -20.24 -9.11
C ILE A 17 11.34 -20.35 -10.57
N GLU A 18 11.21 -21.56 -11.11
CA GLU A 18 10.81 -21.78 -12.50
C GLU A 18 9.37 -21.32 -12.74
N MET A 19 8.49 -21.60 -11.78
CA MET A 19 7.10 -21.13 -11.80
C MET A 19 7.03 -19.60 -11.77
N PHE A 20 7.82 -18.93 -10.92
CA PHE A 20 7.85 -17.45 -10.90
C PHE A 20 8.38 -16.87 -12.21
N VAL A 21 9.42 -17.49 -12.80
CA VAL A 21 9.94 -17.08 -14.12
C VAL A 21 8.87 -17.26 -15.20
N GLN A 22 8.11 -18.35 -15.17
CA GLN A 22 7.01 -18.57 -16.10
C GLN A 22 5.94 -17.49 -15.94
N ILE A 23 5.50 -17.18 -14.71
CA ILE A 23 4.56 -16.10 -14.42
C ILE A 23 5.11 -14.76 -14.92
N GLY A 24 6.39 -14.45 -14.70
CA GLY A 24 7.02 -13.23 -15.22
C GLY A 24 6.96 -13.13 -16.75
N ARG A 25 7.12 -14.25 -17.45
CA ARG A 25 7.13 -14.32 -18.92
C ARG A 25 5.74 -14.16 -19.55
N ILE A 26 4.73 -14.87 -19.05
CA ILE A 26 3.38 -14.93 -19.66
C ILE A 26 2.31 -14.16 -18.87
N GLY A 27 2.60 -13.74 -17.64
CA GLY A 27 1.61 -13.14 -16.74
C GLY A 27 1.00 -11.86 -17.29
N ARG A 28 1.79 -11.02 -17.99
CA ARG A 28 1.29 -9.77 -18.59
C ARG A 28 0.16 -10.00 -19.59
N SER A 29 0.25 -11.04 -20.44
CA SER A 29 -0.81 -11.34 -21.42
C SER A 29 -2.05 -11.97 -20.78
N LEU A 30 -1.88 -12.60 -19.60
CA LEU A 30 -2.95 -13.24 -18.84
C LEU A 30 -3.60 -12.33 -17.79
N GLY A 31 -3.09 -11.09 -17.61
CA GLY A 31 -3.53 -10.20 -16.54
C GLY A 31 -3.11 -10.66 -15.13
N VAL A 32 -2.08 -11.50 -15.03
CA VAL A 32 -1.54 -12.01 -13.76
C VAL A 32 -0.31 -11.19 -13.37
N HIS A 33 -0.40 -10.50 -12.23
CA HIS A 33 0.68 -9.68 -11.68
C HIS A 33 1.28 -10.33 -10.43
N LEU A 34 2.60 -10.19 -10.25
CA LEU A 34 3.34 -10.75 -9.13
C LEU A 34 4.04 -9.64 -8.35
N LEU A 35 3.86 -9.63 -7.02
CA LEU A 35 4.61 -8.82 -6.07
C LEU A 35 5.30 -9.78 -5.10
N LEU A 36 6.63 -9.71 -5.05
CA LEU A 36 7.47 -10.53 -4.18
C LEU A 36 8.00 -9.64 -3.06
N ALA A 37 7.75 -10.02 -1.81
CA ALA A 37 8.24 -9.34 -0.63
C ALA A 37 9.12 -10.28 0.20
N SER A 38 10.15 -9.71 0.83
CA SER A 38 11.11 -10.44 1.66
C SER A 38 11.77 -9.46 2.62
N GLN A 39 11.97 -9.86 3.87
CA GLN A 39 12.73 -9.05 4.83
C GLN A 39 14.20 -8.96 4.45
N ARG A 40 14.75 -10.07 3.96
CA ARG A 40 16.15 -10.19 3.54
C ARG A 40 16.23 -10.73 2.13
N LEU A 41 17.22 -10.27 1.38
CA LEU A 41 17.47 -10.78 0.04
C LEU A 41 18.96 -11.00 -0.14
N GLU A 42 19.31 -12.26 -0.45
CA GLU A 42 20.66 -12.66 -0.79
C GLU A 42 20.89 -12.52 -2.30
N GLU A 43 22.14 -12.29 -2.67
CA GLU A 43 22.54 -12.17 -4.07
C GLU A 43 22.25 -13.47 -4.84
N GLY A 44 21.75 -13.36 -6.07
CA GLY A 44 21.43 -14.50 -6.92
C GLY A 44 20.08 -15.18 -6.67
N ARG A 45 19.35 -14.85 -5.59
CA ARG A 45 17.98 -15.37 -5.35
C ARG A 45 16.98 -14.94 -6.42
N LEU A 46 17.21 -13.80 -7.06
CA LEU A 46 16.38 -13.28 -8.14
C LEU A 46 16.86 -13.69 -9.54
N ARG A 47 17.84 -14.59 -9.65
CA ARG A 47 18.43 -14.95 -10.94
C ARG A 47 17.35 -15.46 -11.91
N GLY A 48 17.26 -14.82 -13.07
CA GLY A 48 16.24 -15.12 -14.09
C GLY A 48 14.89 -14.42 -13.88
N LEU A 49 14.56 -13.99 -12.65
CA LEU A 49 13.38 -13.17 -12.37
C LEU A 49 13.60 -11.69 -12.65
N GLU A 50 14.84 -11.20 -12.48
CA GLU A 50 15.19 -9.78 -12.56
C GLU A 50 14.69 -9.07 -13.82
N THR A 51 14.70 -9.76 -14.97
CA THR A 51 14.25 -9.22 -16.26
C THR A 51 12.73 -8.97 -16.32
N TYR A 52 11.96 -9.67 -15.48
CA TYR A 52 10.50 -9.56 -15.44
C TYR A 52 9.99 -8.65 -14.31
N LEU A 53 10.86 -8.18 -13.43
CA LEU A 53 10.52 -7.25 -12.35
C LEU A 53 10.56 -5.81 -12.87
N SER A 54 9.41 -5.27 -13.26
CA SER A 54 9.30 -3.92 -13.85
C SER A 54 9.55 -2.78 -12.86
N TYR A 55 9.30 -3.01 -11.58
CA TYR A 55 9.57 -2.07 -10.50
C TYR A 55 10.18 -2.78 -9.31
N ARG A 56 10.88 -2.01 -8.48
CA ARG A 56 11.49 -2.46 -7.23
C ARG A 56 11.21 -1.42 -6.15
N VAL A 57 10.75 -1.89 -4.99
CA VAL A 57 10.52 -1.06 -3.81
C VAL A 57 11.53 -1.46 -2.75
N GLY A 58 12.44 -0.55 -2.40
CA GLY A 58 13.41 -0.74 -1.33
C GLY A 58 13.00 0.05 -0.11
N LEU A 59 12.62 -0.65 0.96
CA LEU A 59 12.60 -0.05 2.31
C LEU A 59 14.01 -0.08 2.89
N ARG A 60 14.19 0.49 4.09
CA ARG A 60 15.49 0.48 4.76
C ARG A 60 16.02 -0.95 4.91
N THR A 61 17.20 -1.22 4.37
CA THR A 61 17.88 -2.52 4.46
C THR A 61 18.92 -2.54 5.59
N PHE A 62 19.39 -3.74 5.97
CA PHE A 62 20.42 -3.86 7.01
C PHE A 62 21.83 -3.61 6.49
N SER A 63 22.05 -3.78 5.19
CA SER A 63 23.34 -3.51 4.55
C SER A 63 23.21 -2.93 3.14
N ALA A 64 24.30 -2.31 2.67
CA ALA A 64 24.43 -1.85 1.29
C ALA A 64 24.39 -3.02 0.28
N ALA A 65 24.83 -4.23 0.67
CA ALA A 65 24.77 -5.42 -0.19
C ALA A 65 23.31 -5.86 -0.43
N GLU A 66 22.51 -5.92 0.63
CA GLU A 66 21.06 -6.22 0.52
C GLU A 66 20.35 -5.16 -0.33
N SER A 67 20.67 -3.88 -0.18
CA SER A 67 20.11 -2.82 -1.02
C SER A 67 20.47 -3.04 -2.51
N ARG A 68 21.72 -3.43 -2.81
CA ARG A 68 22.12 -3.74 -4.19
C ARG A 68 21.36 -4.94 -4.75
N ALA A 69 21.19 -6.00 -3.97
CA ALA A 69 20.41 -7.16 -4.39
C ALA A 69 18.93 -6.80 -4.66
N ALA A 70 18.33 -5.94 -3.81
CA ALA A 70 16.92 -5.59 -3.91
C ALA A 70 16.61 -4.54 -4.98
N ILE A 71 17.37 -3.44 -5.04
CA ILE A 71 17.10 -2.27 -5.90
C ILE A 71 18.23 -1.92 -6.89
N GLY A 72 19.36 -2.64 -6.85
CA GLY A 72 20.51 -2.46 -7.74
C GLY A 72 21.53 -1.41 -7.28
N VAL A 73 21.27 -0.70 -6.18
CA VAL A 73 22.11 0.39 -5.65
C VAL A 73 22.17 0.30 -4.12
N PRO A 74 23.17 0.89 -3.44
CA PRO A 74 23.29 0.81 -1.97
C PRO A 74 22.36 1.75 -1.19
N ASP A 75 21.63 2.63 -1.88
CA ASP A 75 20.98 3.82 -1.29
C ASP A 75 19.88 3.51 -0.25
N ALA A 76 19.24 2.35 -0.31
CA ALA A 76 18.19 1.99 0.66
C ALA A 76 18.75 1.77 2.07
N TYR A 77 20.03 1.40 2.20
CA TYR A 77 20.72 1.28 3.48
C TYR A 77 20.80 2.62 4.23
N HIS A 78 20.92 3.72 3.49
CA HIS A 78 21.05 5.07 4.03
C HIS A 78 19.71 5.73 4.35
N LEU A 79 18.58 5.04 4.13
CA LEU A 79 17.28 5.57 4.50
C LEU A 79 17.19 5.80 6.03
N PRO A 80 16.49 6.86 6.48
CA PRO A 80 16.27 7.11 7.89
C PRO A 80 15.60 5.92 8.58
N ASN A 81 15.82 5.80 9.89
CA ASN A 81 15.15 4.82 10.73
C ASN A 81 13.70 5.21 11.06
N VAL A 82 12.91 5.52 10.03
CA VAL A 82 11.51 5.90 10.15
C VAL A 82 10.69 4.91 9.32
N PRO A 83 9.74 4.17 9.91
CA PRO A 83 8.89 3.25 9.19
C PRO A 83 8.21 3.90 7.98
N GLY A 84 8.13 3.14 6.89
CA GLY A 84 7.55 3.59 5.63
C GLY A 84 8.48 4.46 4.77
N SER A 85 9.67 4.85 5.23
CA SER A 85 10.66 5.48 4.34
C SER A 85 11.16 4.48 3.30
N GLY A 86 11.05 4.82 2.02
CA GLY A 86 11.42 3.91 0.94
C GLY A 86 11.89 4.60 -0.33
N LEU A 87 12.45 3.80 -1.23
CA LEU A 87 12.82 4.15 -2.59
C LEU A 87 12.01 3.30 -3.57
N LEU A 88 11.46 3.93 -4.59
CA LEU A 88 10.81 3.28 -5.72
C LEU A 88 11.70 3.43 -6.95
N LYS A 89 12.04 2.31 -7.59
CA LYS A 89 12.72 2.27 -8.88
C LYS A 89 11.80 1.64 -9.91
N PHE A 90 11.56 2.33 -11.02
CA PHE A 90 10.79 1.83 -12.15
C PHE A 90 11.62 1.95 -13.42
N GLY A 91 11.80 0.84 -14.14
CA GLY A 91 12.63 0.80 -15.35
C GLY A 91 14.05 1.34 -15.12
N THR A 92 14.43 2.31 -15.95
CA THR A 92 15.73 3.02 -15.91
C THR A 92 15.61 4.47 -15.40
N GLU A 93 14.45 4.85 -14.88
CA GLU A 93 14.21 6.20 -14.37
C GLU A 93 14.97 6.47 -13.06
N GLU A 94 15.03 7.75 -12.69
CA GLU A 94 15.53 8.16 -11.39
C GLU A 94 14.68 7.56 -10.27
N MET A 95 15.32 7.19 -9.16
CA MET A 95 14.60 6.62 -8.03
C MET A 95 13.79 7.69 -7.30
N VAL A 96 12.55 7.35 -6.96
CA VAL A 96 11.66 8.23 -6.22
C VAL A 96 11.71 7.86 -4.75
N ARG A 97 12.14 8.81 -3.91
CA ARG A 97 12.03 8.67 -2.46
C ARG A 97 10.60 8.96 -2.02
N PHE A 98 10.05 8.08 -1.18
CA PHE A 98 8.69 8.22 -0.68
C PHE A 98 8.58 7.88 0.82
N LYS A 99 7.44 8.22 1.39
CA LYS A 99 7.00 7.76 2.71
C LYS A 99 5.66 7.06 2.57
N ALA A 100 5.60 5.77 2.91
CA ALA A 100 4.39 4.98 2.86
C ALA A 100 3.32 5.53 3.83
N ALA A 101 2.06 5.46 3.40
CA ALA A 101 0.94 5.76 4.28
C ALA A 101 0.79 4.67 5.35
N TYR A 102 0.44 5.06 6.57
CA TYR A 102 0.14 4.15 7.66
C TYR A 102 -1.38 4.03 7.82
N VAL A 103 -1.92 2.82 7.63
CA VAL A 103 -3.37 2.58 7.59
C VAL A 103 -3.94 1.96 8.87
N SER A 104 -3.08 1.50 9.78
CA SER A 104 -3.51 0.94 11.07
C SER A 104 -3.71 2.00 12.15
N GLY A 105 -3.54 3.29 11.82
CA GLY A 105 -3.88 4.39 12.71
C GLY A 105 -5.37 4.66 12.71
N VAL A 106 -5.85 5.28 13.80
CA VAL A 106 -7.25 5.70 13.96
C VAL A 106 -7.69 6.56 12.77
N TYR A 107 -8.81 6.18 12.15
CA TYR A 107 -9.44 6.98 11.10
C TYR A 107 -10.01 8.27 11.71
N ARG A 108 -9.45 9.41 11.30
CA ARG A 108 -9.99 10.73 11.66
C ARG A 108 -10.75 11.30 10.48
N SER A 109 -12.08 11.31 10.58
CA SER A 109 -12.91 11.95 9.56
C SER A 109 -12.64 13.46 9.55
N GLY A 110 -12.51 14.04 8.35
CA GLY A 110 -12.32 15.49 8.19
C GLY A 110 -13.47 16.33 8.76
N ALA A 111 -14.61 15.70 9.07
CA ALA A 111 -15.76 16.34 9.73
C ALA A 111 -15.48 16.78 11.18
N HIS A 112 -14.34 16.41 11.77
CA HIS A 112 -13.89 16.90 13.08
C HIS A 112 -12.82 17.99 13.03
N ARG A 113 -12.42 18.46 11.84
CA ARG A 113 -11.87 19.82 11.79
C ARG A 113 -13.06 20.75 11.94
N ALA A 114 -13.33 21.18 13.18
CA ALA A 114 -14.23 22.31 13.42
C ALA A 114 -13.85 23.39 12.41
N ALA A 115 -14.76 23.69 11.49
CA ALA A 115 -14.55 24.75 10.53
C ALA A 115 -14.32 26.01 11.37
N ALA A 116 -13.11 26.56 11.33
CA ALA A 116 -12.88 27.88 11.90
C ALA A 116 -13.93 28.83 11.29
N PRO A 117 -14.49 29.79 12.04
CA PRO A 117 -15.42 30.77 11.48
C PRO A 117 -14.79 31.41 10.22
N GLY A 118 -15.41 31.21 9.05
CA GLY A 118 -14.89 31.68 7.76
C GLY A 118 -14.06 30.69 6.93
N ALA A 119 -13.87 29.44 7.39
CA ALA A 119 -13.22 28.41 6.58
C ALA A 119 -14.13 27.93 5.42
N PRO A 120 -13.57 27.57 4.25
CA PRO A 120 -14.35 27.00 3.15
C PRO A 120 -15.11 25.73 3.58
N LEU A 121 -16.36 25.59 3.14
CA LEU A 121 -17.15 24.40 3.41
C LEU A 121 -16.44 23.14 2.88
N PRO A 122 -16.44 22.02 3.63
CA PRO A 122 -15.91 20.76 3.13
C PRO A 122 -16.66 20.34 1.87
N VAL A 123 -15.94 19.97 0.82
CA VAL A 123 -16.53 19.39 -0.40
C VAL A 123 -16.93 17.94 -0.13
N ASP A 124 -18.10 17.55 -0.61
CA ASP A 124 -18.56 16.16 -0.65
C ASP A 124 -17.68 15.35 -1.62
N ARG A 125 -16.91 14.41 -1.06
CA ARG A 125 -15.96 13.56 -1.79
C ARG A 125 -16.51 12.16 -2.10
N ARG A 126 -17.82 12.02 -2.28
CA ARG A 126 -18.40 10.73 -2.69
C ARG A 126 -17.93 10.32 -4.10
N PRO A 127 -17.64 9.03 -4.35
CA PRO A 127 -17.39 8.54 -5.70
C PRO A 127 -18.57 8.83 -6.62
N VAL A 128 -18.29 9.28 -7.83
CA VAL A 128 -19.29 9.48 -8.89
C VAL A 128 -18.82 8.77 -10.16
N PRO A 129 -19.75 8.31 -11.03
CA PRO A 129 -19.38 7.78 -12.34
C PRO A 129 -18.56 8.81 -13.13
N PHE A 130 -17.46 8.35 -13.73
CA PHE A 130 -16.67 9.18 -14.63
C PHE A 130 -17.45 9.36 -15.94
N THR A 131 -17.79 10.61 -16.27
CA THR A 131 -18.49 10.99 -17.52
C THR A 131 -17.88 12.27 -18.08
N ALA A 132 -18.16 12.58 -19.34
CA ALA A 132 -17.78 13.86 -19.94
C ALA A 132 -18.62 15.05 -19.45
N ALA A 133 -19.69 14.80 -18.67
CA ALA A 133 -20.53 15.85 -18.13
C ALA A 133 -19.86 16.51 -16.91
N PRO A 134 -20.01 17.84 -16.73
CA PRO A 134 -19.55 18.51 -15.52
C PRO A 134 -20.16 17.88 -14.26
N VAL A 135 -19.31 17.53 -13.29
CA VAL A 135 -19.75 17.06 -11.98
C VAL A 135 -19.92 18.28 -11.06
N PRO A 136 -21.14 18.58 -10.58
CA PRO A 136 -21.34 19.71 -9.68
C PRO A 136 -20.63 19.45 -8.34
N VAL A 137 -19.82 20.41 -7.91
CA VAL A 137 -19.19 20.40 -6.58
C VAL A 137 -20.31 20.57 -5.54
N ARG A 138 -20.56 19.54 -4.74
CA ARG A 138 -21.48 19.62 -3.61
C ARG A 138 -20.68 19.94 -2.36
N TYR A 139 -21.13 20.90 -1.59
CA TYR A 139 -20.58 21.19 -0.27
C TYR A 139 -21.37 20.41 0.77
N VAL A 140 -20.66 19.88 1.76
CA VAL A 140 -21.30 19.28 2.94
C VAL A 140 -21.83 20.44 3.77
N GLU A 141 -23.15 20.50 3.97
CA GLU A 141 -23.74 21.45 4.91
C GLU A 141 -23.15 21.19 6.31
N PRO A 142 -22.66 22.22 7.01
CA PRO A 142 -22.22 22.03 8.39
C PRO A 142 -23.43 21.57 9.19
N ALA A 143 -23.38 20.34 9.71
CA ALA A 143 -24.31 19.93 10.74
C ALA A 143 -24.12 20.91 11.92
N ALA A 144 -25.17 21.65 12.27
CA ALA A 144 -25.15 22.52 13.44
C ALA A 144 -24.87 21.64 14.67
N GLN A 145 -23.65 21.69 15.18
CA GLN A 145 -23.32 21.03 16.44
C GLN A 145 -24.02 21.82 17.56
N PRO A 146 -24.86 21.19 18.40
CA PRO A 146 -25.18 21.79 19.70
C PRO A 146 -23.86 22.02 20.42
N GLY A 147 -23.65 23.21 21.00
CA GLY A 147 -22.38 23.67 21.55
C GLY A 147 -21.80 22.78 22.65
N GLY A 148 -21.15 21.68 22.26
CA GLY A 148 -20.38 20.81 23.13
C GLY A 148 -18.94 21.30 23.20
N VAL A 149 -18.43 21.41 24.43
CA VAL A 149 -17.01 21.58 24.75
C VAL A 149 -16.19 20.58 23.92
N PRO A 150 -15.01 20.93 23.36
CA PRO A 150 -14.18 19.96 22.68
C PRO A 150 -13.84 18.83 23.66
N GLU A 151 -14.46 17.67 23.49
CA GLU A 151 -14.08 16.46 24.21
C GLU A 151 -12.61 16.20 23.95
N GLN A 152 -11.77 16.37 24.97
CA GLN A 152 -10.45 15.78 25.01
C GLN A 152 -10.66 14.26 25.06
N ARG A 153 -10.83 13.65 23.88
CA ARG A 153 -10.94 12.19 23.76
C ARG A 153 -9.68 11.56 24.31
N SER A 154 -9.89 10.61 25.22
CA SER A 154 -8.83 9.93 25.93
C SER A 154 -8.15 8.91 25.00
N THR A 155 -6.93 8.49 25.33
CA THR A 155 -6.27 7.37 24.64
C THR A 155 -7.08 6.07 24.68
N GLN A 156 -8.04 5.97 25.61
CA GLN A 156 -8.97 4.85 25.75
C GLN A 156 -10.03 4.84 24.63
N ASP A 157 -10.46 6.01 24.14
CA ASP A 157 -11.38 6.14 23.01
C ASP A 157 -10.72 5.76 21.69
N ASP A 158 -9.42 6.06 21.54
CA ASP A 158 -8.63 5.70 20.35
C ASP A 158 -8.46 4.17 20.21
N ALA A 159 -8.46 3.41 21.31
CA ALA A 159 -8.36 1.95 21.29
C ALA A 159 -9.62 1.26 20.74
N LEU A 160 -10.77 1.94 20.78
CA LEU A 160 -12.05 1.45 20.26
C LEU A 160 -12.40 2.04 18.89
N ALA A 161 -11.55 2.91 18.35
CA ALA A 161 -11.83 3.62 17.12
C ALA A 161 -11.40 2.82 15.87
N ASP A 162 -12.24 2.84 14.83
CA ASP A 162 -11.94 2.21 13.53
C ASP A 162 -10.59 2.73 12.99
N THR A 163 -9.74 1.83 12.49
CA THR A 163 -8.54 2.23 11.74
C THR A 163 -8.88 2.70 10.33
N VAL A 164 -7.96 3.39 9.67
CA VAL A 164 -8.12 3.74 8.24
C VAL A 164 -8.36 2.50 7.39
N LEU A 165 -7.67 1.39 7.69
CA LEU A 165 -7.87 0.12 7.00
C LEU A 165 -9.29 -0.42 7.20
N ASP A 166 -9.81 -0.43 8.42
CA ASP A 166 -11.16 -0.91 8.72
C ASP A 166 -12.22 -0.13 7.93
N VAL A 167 -12.07 1.19 7.88
CA VAL A 167 -12.97 2.05 7.11
C VAL A 167 -12.88 1.78 5.61
N ILE A 168 -11.69 1.51 5.08
CA ILE A 168 -11.50 1.15 3.66
C ILE A 168 -12.16 -0.20 3.36
N VAL A 169 -11.88 -1.24 4.16
CA VAL A 169 -12.42 -2.59 3.99
C VAL A 169 -13.94 -2.54 4.01
N ARG A 170 -14.55 -1.93 5.03
CA ARG A 170 -16.01 -1.81 5.16
C ARG A 170 -16.66 -1.08 3.98
N ARG A 171 -15.98 -0.09 3.39
CA ARG A 171 -16.52 0.64 2.21
C ARG A 171 -16.41 -0.17 0.91
N LEU A 172 -15.43 -1.05 0.82
CA LEU A 172 -15.19 -1.91 -0.35
C LEU A 172 -15.90 -3.26 -0.25
N GLU A 173 -16.34 -3.66 0.94
CA GLU A 173 -17.10 -4.89 1.15
C GLU A 173 -18.36 -4.91 0.28
N GLY A 174 -18.57 -6.03 -0.43
CA GLY A 174 -19.67 -6.18 -1.38
C GLY A 174 -19.54 -5.32 -2.65
N ARG A 175 -18.38 -4.68 -2.89
CA ARG A 175 -18.11 -3.91 -4.12
C ARG A 175 -17.17 -4.68 -5.04
N GLY A 176 -17.51 -4.73 -6.33
CA GLY A 176 -16.67 -5.36 -7.37
C GLY A 176 -16.85 -6.87 -7.50
N ALA A 177 -16.07 -7.48 -8.39
CA ALA A 177 -16.05 -8.93 -8.55
C ALA A 177 -15.28 -9.58 -7.39
N SER A 178 -15.75 -10.73 -6.92
CA SER A 178 -15.03 -11.53 -5.93
C SER A 178 -13.62 -11.85 -6.42
N ALA A 179 -12.64 -11.81 -5.51
CA ALA A 179 -11.29 -12.24 -5.82
C ALA A 179 -11.32 -13.69 -6.32
N HIS A 180 -10.61 -13.96 -7.42
CA HIS A 180 -10.47 -15.33 -7.90
C HIS A 180 -9.71 -16.15 -6.86
N GLN A 181 -10.38 -17.13 -6.27
CA GLN A 181 -9.80 -17.99 -5.25
C GLN A 181 -8.82 -18.97 -5.90
N VAL A 182 -7.53 -18.74 -5.67
CA VAL A 182 -6.43 -19.58 -6.15
C VAL A 182 -5.85 -20.48 -5.05
N TRP A 183 -6.50 -20.52 -3.88
CA TRP A 183 -6.08 -21.30 -2.72
C TRP A 183 -7.17 -22.28 -2.30
N LEU A 184 -6.73 -23.40 -1.71
CA LEU A 184 -7.64 -24.38 -1.13
C LEU A 184 -8.30 -23.82 0.14
N PRO A 185 -9.51 -24.27 0.50
CA PRO A 185 -10.09 -23.99 1.81
C PRO A 185 -9.11 -24.37 2.94
N PRO A 186 -9.11 -23.64 4.07
CA PRO A 186 -8.34 -24.07 5.24
C PRO A 186 -8.73 -25.49 5.65
N LEU A 187 -7.73 -26.28 6.02
CA LEU A 187 -7.88 -27.69 6.44
C LEU A 187 -8.60 -27.82 7.77
#